data_AF-A0A3M2DIZ9-F1
#
_entry.id   AF-A0A3M2DIZ9-F1
#
_cell.length_a   1.000
_cell.length_b   1.000
_cell.length_c   1.000
_cell.angle_alpha   90.00
_cell.angle_beta   90.00
_cell.angle_gamma   90.00
#
_symmetry.space_group_name_H-M   'P 1'
#
loop_
_entity.id
_entity.type
_entity.pdbx_description
1 polymer ?
#
loop_
_entity_poly.entity_id
_entity_poly.type
_entity_poly.pdbx_seq_one_letter_code
_entity_poly.pdbx_strand_id
1 'polypeptide(L)'
;MVRWSHAACAAVWLAAAAAHANPHVARARAALDDLRFEEAYAELAAALAAGDNGPAETGELYRLRGEVAAALGRTDEAVDAFAVWLAVRPDARLPPGTSPKISEPFERARRRAAARGPLAFRCFRLASAPPAFEVVVRRNPGSIAAAARADAGADRAVSRLVGGRARLALPPAARPSVVGVADAHGNLLAAVSAFDCADRTGGAAAAVDRAPASPRARRSVWSHWGVWGGAAVACAATGAYFGVRARADVAELRDVYAASDQHEAADALALEDRARRHALLANVGFGAAGAAALVAVVLWVRDDAPRHAERAAVAPVVGAGRAGIAVAIPF
;
A
#
# COMPACT_ATOMS: atom_id res chain seq x y z
N MET A 1 -51.12 -50.41 -19.12
CA MET A 1 -50.59 -49.23 -19.84
C MET A 1 -50.04 -48.28 -18.76
N VAL A 2 -48.83 -48.42 -18.21
CA VAL A 2 -47.46 -48.25 -18.73
C VAL A 2 -47.16 -46.84 -19.26
N ARG A 3 -46.41 -46.08 -18.42
CA ARG A 3 -45.40 -45.01 -18.65
C ARG A 3 -45.74 -43.62 -18.11
N TRP A 4 -44.83 -42.84 -17.54
CA TRP A 4 -43.52 -43.01 -16.90
C TRP A 4 -43.17 -41.61 -16.35
N SER A 5 -42.48 -41.56 -15.22
CA SER A 5 -42.06 -40.35 -14.52
C SER A 5 -41.08 -39.50 -15.36
N HIS A 6 -41.27 -38.19 -15.39
CA HIS A 6 -40.21 -37.24 -15.75
C HIS A 6 -39.90 -36.35 -14.54
N ALA A 7 -39.13 -36.94 -13.63
CA ALA A 7 -38.17 -36.19 -12.83
C ALA A 7 -36.96 -35.92 -13.74
N ALA A 8 -36.66 -34.66 -14.01
CA ALA A 8 -35.43 -34.26 -14.69
C ALA A 8 -34.70 -33.25 -13.80
N CYS A 9 -33.62 -33.76 -13.20
CA CYS A 9 -32.60 -33.11 -12.40
C CYS A 9 -32.20 -31.72 -12.90
N ALA A 10 -32.46 -30.70 -12.07
CA ALA A 10 -31.65 -29.49 -12.07
C ALA A 10 -30.36 -29.78 -11.30
N ALA A 11 -29.32 -30.22 -12.00
CA ALA A 11 -27.98 -30.30 -11.45
C ALA A 11 -27.41 -28.87 -11.33
N VAL A 12 -27.51 -28.29 -10.14
CA VAL A 12 -26.78 -27.08 -9.76
C VAL A 12 -25.30 -27.44 -9.72
N TRP A 13 -24.54 -27.04 -10.75
CA TRP A 13 -23.08 -27.07 -10.72
C TRP A 13 -22.57 -25.96 -9.79
N LEU A 14 -22.46 -26.26 -8.50
CA LEU A 14 -21.62 -25.53 -7.56
C LEU A 14 -20.16 -25.89 -7.89
N ALA A 15 -19.58 -25.23 -8.89
CA ALA A 15 -18.13 -25.21 -9.05
C ALA A 15 -17.56 -24.41 -7.88
N ALA A 16 -17.24 -25.11 -6.79
CA ALA A 16 -16.44 -24.57 -5.70
C ALA A 16 -15.08 -24.18 -6.28
N ALA A 17 -14.88 -22.89 -6.56
CA ALA A 17 -13.55 -22.34 -6.62
C ALA A 17 -12.88 -22.73 -5.31
N ALA A 18 -11.86 -23.59 -5.36
CA ALA A 18 -11.06 -23.92 -4.19
C ALA A 18 -10.45 -22.61 -3.71
N ALA A 19 -11.12 -21.96 -2.76
CA ALA A 19 -10.59 -20.80 -2.09
C ALA A 19 -9.22 -21.22 -1.57
N HIS A 20 -8.18 -20.51 -2.03
CA HIS A 20 -6.83 -20.77 -1.55
C HIS A 20 -6.86 -20.57 -0.03
N ALA A 21 -6.83 -21.67 0.72
CA ALA A 21 -6.96 -21.62 2.16
C ALA A 21 -5.70 -20.98 2.72
N ASN A 22 -5.79 -19.73 3.14
CA ASN A 22 -4.67 -19.00 3.72
C ASN A 22 -4.30 -19.66 5.07
N PRO A 23 -3.15 -20.34 5.19
CA PRO A 23 -2.82 -21.13 6.38
C PRO A 23 -2.66 -20.25 7.63
N HIS A 24 -2.35 -18.97 7.46
CA HIS A 24 -2.25 -18.01 8.54
C HIS A 24 -3.61 -17.73 9.21
N VAL A 25 -4.72 -17.82 8.46
CA VAL A 25 -6.07 -17.66 9.02
C VAL A 25 -6.38 -18.78 9.99
N ALA A 26 -6.04 -20.02 9.62
CA ALA A 26 -6.24 -21.18 10.49
C ALA A 26 -5.37 -21.10 11.75
N ARG A 27 -4.09 -20.72 11.62
CA ARG A 27 -3.18 -20.52 12.76
C ARG A 27 -3.63 -19.39 13.67
N ALA A 28 -4.07 -18.26 13.11
CA ALA A 28 -4.60 -17.14 13.89
C ALA A 28 -5.81 -17.57 14.74
N ARG A 29 -6.74 -18.36 14.16
CA ARG A 29 -7.90 -18.89 14.90
C ARG A 29 -7.48 -19.83 16.03
N ALA A 30 -6.60 -20.78 15.74
CA ALA A 30 -6.07 -21.68 16.78
C ALA A 30 -5.39 -20.90 17.92
N ALA A 31 -4.60 -19.88 17.60
CA ALA A 31 -3.98 -19.03 18.61
C ALA A 31 -5.02 -18.23 19.43
N LEU A 32 -6.13 -17.80 18.84
CA LEU A 32 -7.23 -17.16 19.56
C LEU A 32 -7.95 -18.12 20.50
N ASP A 33 -8.23 -19.34 20.03
CA ASP A 33 -8.86 -20.38 20.83
C ASP A 33 -7.99 -20.74 22.05
N ASP A 34 -6.66 -20.71 21.89
CA ASP A 34 -5.67 -20.93 22.96
C ASP A 34 -5.34 -19.66 23.79
N LEU A 35 -6.02 -18.53 23.54
CA LEU A 35 -5.78 -17.23 24.18
C LEU A 35 -4.34 -16.68 24.01
N ARG A 36 -3.62 -17.12 22.97
CA ARG A 36 -2.28 -16.66 22.57
C ARG A 36 -2.36 -15.40 21.71
N PHE A 37 -2.79 -14.29 22.32
CA PHE A 37 -3.11 -13.05 21.59
C PHE A 37 -1.95 -12.47 20.76
N GLU A 38 -0.71 -12.52 21.26
CA GLU A 38 0.46 -12.03 20.52
C GLU A 38 0.72 -12.84 19.23
N GLU A 39 0.60 -14.15 19.32
CA GLU A 39 0.74 -15.05 18.16
C GLU A 39 -0.41 -14.87 17.18
N ALA A 40 -1.64 -14.79 17.69
CA ALA A 40 -2.80 -14.48 16.87
C ALA A 40 -2.61 -13.15 16.12
N TYR A 41 -2.07 -12.13 16.78
CA TYR A 41 -1.78 -10.84 16.15
C TYR A 41 -0.78 -10.97 14.99
N ALA A 42 0.30 -11.71 15.19
CA ALA A 42 1.31 -11.96 14.17
C ALA A 42 0.76 -12.76 12.98
N GLU A 43 -0.02 -13.82 13.24
CA GLU A 43 -0.64 -14.63 12.20
C GLU A 43 -1.70 -13.85 11.40
N LEU A 44 -2.50 -12.99 12.05
CA LEU A 44 -3.42 -12.09 11.34
C LEU A 44 -2.68 -11.11 10.43
N ALA A 45 -1.53 -10.59 10.87
CA ALA A 45 -0.69 -9.74 10.04
C ALA A 45 -0.12 -10.50 8.84
N ALA A 46 0.35 -11.72 9.04
CA ALA A 46 0.84 -12.58 7.98
C ALA A 46 -0.26 -12.98 6.98
N ALA A 47 -1.48 -13.25 7.48
CA ALA A 47 -2.65 -13.54 6.63
C ALA A 47 -2.98 -12.38 5.69
N LEU A 48 -2.98 -11.14 6.20
CA LEU A 48 -3.17 -9.94 5.38
C LEU A 48 -1.99 -9.73 4.42
N ALA A 49 -0.76 -9.94 4.87
CA ALA A 49 0.43 -9.75 4.04
C ALA A 49 0.54 -10.77 2.89
N ALA A 50 0.06 -12.00 3.11
CA ALA A 50 0.00 -13.06 2.09
C ALA A 50 -0.90 -12.68 0.90
N GLY A 51 -1.84 -11.75 1.10
CA GLY A 51 -2.72 -11.28 0.05
C GLY A 51 -3.85 -12.26 -0.25
N ASP A 52 -4.47 -12.06 -1.41
CA ASP A 52 -5.43 -12.98 -2.02
C ASP A 52 -6.76 -13.24 -1.31
N ASN A 53 -6.95 -12.73 -0.09
CA ASN A 53 -8.19 -12.88 0.66
C ASN A 53 -9.37 -12.21 -0.07
N GLY A 54 -10.55 -12.83 0.02
CA GLY A 54 -11.80 -12.29 -0.52
C GLY A 54 -12.39 -11.18 0.35
N PRO A 55 -13.35 -10.37 -0.13
CA PRO A 55 -13.89 -9.22 0.61
C PRO A 55 -14.38 -9.53 2.03
N ALA A 56 -15.11 -10.64 2.19
CA ALA A 56 -15.64 -11.06 3.48
C ALA A 56 -14.52 -11.46 4.45
N GLU A 57 -13.54 -12.23 3.96
CA GLU A 57 -12.39 -12.69 4.74
C GLU A 57 -11.47 -11.54 5.12
N THR A 58 -11.16 -10.63 4.19
CA THR A 58 -10.38 -9.42 4.44
C THR A 58 -11.04 -8.56 5.52
N GLY A 59 -12.35 -8.33 5.44
CA GLY A 59 -13.10 -7.59 6.47
C GLY A 59 -13.02 -8.27 7.83
N GLU A 60 -13.15 -9.60 7.87
CA GLU A 60 -13.04 -10.38 9.10
C GLU A 60 -11.63 -10.35 9.71
N LEU A 61 -10.58 -10.42 8.88
CA LEU A 61 -9.19 -10.29 9.33
C LEU A 61 -8.92 -8.94 9.99
N TYR A 62 -9.43 -7.83 9.42
CA TYR A 62 -9.31 -6.51 10.04
C TYR A 62 -10.12 -6.39 11.33
N ARG A 63 -11.31 -7.01 11.42
CA ARG A 63 -12.09 -7.09 12.65
C ARG A 63 -11.29 -7.78 13.76
N LEU A 64 -10.85 -9.00 13.50
CA LEU A 64 -10.08 -9.81 14.46
C LEU A 64 -8.79 -9.10 14.88
N ARG A 65 -8.08 -8.50 13.92
CA ARG A 65 -6.86 -7.74 14.23
C ARG A 65 -7.13 -6.56 15.16
N GLY A 66 -8.24 -5.85 14.96
CA GLY A 66 -8.67 -4.77 15.84
C GLY A 66 -8.97 -5.25 17.27
N GLU A 67 -9.68 -6.36 17.40
CA GLU A 67 -10.02 -6.96 18.70
C GLU A 67 -8.77 -7.43 19.46
N VAL A 68 -7.86 -8.14 18.78
CA VAL A 68 -6.61 -8.63 19.36
C VAL A 68 -5.69 -7.47 19.74
N ALA A 69 -5.52 -6.47 18.86
CA ALA A 69 -4.73 -5.29 19.18
C ALA A 69 -5.27 -4.56 20.42
N ALA A 70 -6.58 -4.42 20.53
CA ALA A 70 -7.22 -3.80 21.68
C ALA A 70 -7.00 -4.62 22.97
N ALA A 71 -7.10 -5.95 22.90
CA ALA A 71 -6.82 -6.84 24.03
C ALA A 71 -5.36 -6.73 24.51
N LEU A 72 -4.41 -6.53 23.58
CA LEU A 72 -2.99 -6.32 23.85
C LEU A 72 -2.64 -4.87 24.30
N GLY A 73 -3.63 -3.98 24.40
CA GLY A 73 -3.39 -2.57 24.74
C GLY A 73 -2.79 -1.73 23.61
N ARG A 74 -2.74 -2.25 22.38
CA ARG A 74 -2.26 -1.57 21.17
C ARG A 74 -3.37 -0.71 20.56
N THR A 75 -3.78 0.31 21.31
CA THR A 75 -5.00 1.09 21.05
C THR A 75 -5.02 1.72 19.66
N ASP A 76 -3.92 2.31 19.18
CA ASP A 76 -3.92 2.98 17.87
C ASP A 76 -3.96 1.99 16.70
N GLU A 77 -3.25 0.85 16.82
CA GLU A 77 -3.34 -0.25 15.85
C GLU A 77 -4.76 -0.83 15.79
N ALA A 78 -5.43 -0.95 16.95
CA ALA A 78 -6.82 -1.37 17.01
C ALA A 78 -7.75 -0.39 16.29
N VAL A 79 -7.58 0.91 16.53
CA VAL A 79 -8.35 1.97 15.85
C VAL A 79 -8.16 1.92 14.34
N ASP A 80 -6.92 1.77 13.86
CA ASP A 80 -6.65 1.72 12.43
C ASP A 80 -7.24 0.46 11.80
N ALA A 81 -7.10 -0.71 12.42
CA ALA A 81 -7.70 -1.95 11.92
C ALA A 81 -9.24 -1.87 11.87
N PHE A 82 -9.88 -1.39 12.95
CA PHE A 82 -11.33 -1.17 12.95
C PHE A 82 -11.77 -0.13 11.93
N ALA A 83 -10.97 0.92 11.68
CA ALA A 83 -11.30 1.92 10.67
C ALA A 83 -11.30 1.33 9.25
N VAL A 84 -10.39 0.40 8.94
CA VAL A 84 -10.43 -0.35 7.67
C VAL A 84 -11.67 -1.25 7.61
N TRP A 85 -11.96 -1.98 8.68
CA TRP A 85 -13.15 -2.85 8.75
C TRP A 85 -14.44 -2.06 8.50
N LEU A 86 -14.61 -0.91 9.16
CA LEU A 86 -15.77 -0.01 9.01
C LEU A 86 -15.82 0.71 7.67
N ALA A 87 -14.67 0.97 7.03
CA ALA A 87 -14.65 1.51 5.69
C ALA A 87 -15.22 0.52 4.66
N VAL A 88 -14.96 -0.78 4.86
CA VAL A 88 -15.45 -1.85 3.98
C VAL A 88 -16.86 -2.30 4.36
N ARG A 89 -17.19 -2.34 5.66
CA ARG A 89 -18.49 -2.75 6.21
C ARG A 89 -19.03 -1.64 7.13
N PRO A 90 -19.61 -0.56 6.56
CA PRO A 90 -20.08 0.59 7.34
C PRO A 90 -21.21 0.28 8.33
N ASP A 91 -21.89 -0.86 8.19
CA ASP A 91 -22.94 -1.37 9.07
C ASP A 91 -22.41 -2.29 10.19
N ALA A 92 -21.10 -2.58 10.21
CA ALA A 92 -20.48 -3.47 11.17
C ALA A 92 -20.68 -3.00 12.62
N ARG A 93 -20.92 -3.97 13.52
CA ARG A 93 -21.10 -3.75 14.96
C ARG A 93 -20.33 -4.82 15.73
N LEU A 94 -19.78 -4.43 16.87
CA LEU A 94 -19.29 -5.39 17.85
C LEU A 94 -20.47 -6.13 18.50
N PRO A 95 -20.30 -7.40 18.93
CA PRO A 95 -21.29 -8.11 19.71
C PRO A 95 -21.67 -7.35 20.99
N PRO A 96 -22.91 -7.45 21.47
CA PRO A 96 -23.31 -6.86 22.75
C PRO A 96 -22.48 -7.49 23.89
N GLY A 97 -22.15 -6.69 24.91
CA GLY A 97 -21.33 -7.14 26.03
C GLY A 97 -19.83 -7.20 25.75
N THR A 98 -19.36 -6.71 24.59
CA THR A 98 -17.93 -6.57 24.31
C THR A 98 -17.26 -5.65 25.33
N SER A 99 -16.12 -6.09 25.87
CA SER A 99 -15.34 -5.38 26.90
C SER A 99 -15.07 -3.90 26.53
N PRO A 100 -15.10 -2.96 27.50
CA PRO A 100 -14.72 -1.56 27.29
C PRO A 100 -13.37 -1.37 26.59
N LYS A 101 -12.40 -2.25 26.89
CA LYS A 101 -11.07 -2.22 26.27
C LYS A 101 -11.10 -2.38 24.75
N ILE A 102 -12.10 -3.06 24.20
CA ILE A 102 -12.29 -3.28 22.76
C ILE A 102 -13.29 -2.29 22.18
N SER A 103 -14.39 -2.01 22.89
CA SER A 103 -15.44 -1.12 22.39
C SER A 103 -14.98 0.34 22.30
N GLU A 104 -14.12 0.82 23.19
CA GLU A 104 -13.58 2.19 23.12
C GLU A 104 -12.76 2.47 21.83
N PRO A 105 -11.75 1.66 21.45
CA PRO A 105 -11.08 1.78 20.16
C PRO A 105 -12.02 1.68 18.96
N PHE A 106 -12.99 0.76 18.99
CA PHE A 106 -13.98 0.62 17.92
C PHE A 106 -14.84 1.88 17.77
N GLU A 107 -15.29 2.48 18.87
CA GLU A 107 -16.07 3.71 18.86
C GLU A 107 -15.25 4.91 18.32
N ARG A 108 -13.96 4.99 18.66
CA ARG A 108 -13.03 5.96 18.06
C ARG A 108 -12.92 5.75 16.55
N ALA A 109 -12.74 4.50 16.11
CA ALA A 109 -12.69 4.14 14.70
C ALA A 109 -13.99 4.47 13.97
N ARG A 110 -15.16 4.25 14.59
CA ARG A 110 -16.48 4.59 14.04
C ARG A 110 -16.65 6.08 13.81
N ARG A 111 -16.23 6.93 14.75
CA ARG A 111 -16.23 8.40 14.54
C ARG A 111 -15.32 8.80 13.38
N ARG A 112 -14.14 8.21 13.27
CA ARG A 112 -13.19 8.44 12.17
C ARG A 112 -13.75 7.97 10.82
N ALA A 113 -14.39 6.81 10.79
CA ALA A 113 -15.03 6.25 9.60
C ALA A 113 -16.23 7.11 9.16
N ALA A 114 -17.07 7.56 10.08
CA ALA A 114 -18.20 8.44 9.80
C ALA A 114 -17.77 9.75 9.12
N ALA A 115 -16.67 10.36 9.57
CA ALA A 115 -16.13 11.59 8.97
C ALA A 115 -15.58 11.37 7.55
N ARG A 116 -15.04 10.18 7.26
CA ARG A 116 -14.40 9.87 5.96
C ARG A 116 -15.36 9.21 4.96
N GLY A 117 -16.43 8.59 5.44
CA GLY A 117 -17.37 7.77 4.68
C GLY A 117 -16.80 6.41 4.26
N PRO A 118 -17.64 5.51 3.73
CA PRO A 118 -17.24 4.15 3.34
C PRO A 118 -16.38 4.14 2.07
N LEU A 119 -15.67 3.04 1.84
CA LEU A 119 -15.02 2.76 0.56
C LEU A 119 -16.09 2.69 -0.53
N ALA A 120 -15.90 3.45 -1.61
CA ALA A 120 -16.83 3.48 -2.73
C ALA A 120 -16.07 3.46 -4.05
N PHE A 121 -16.48 2.57 -4.95
CA PHE A 121 -15.92 2.48 -6.30
C PHE A 121 -17.03 2.22 -7.32
N ARG A 122 -16.71 2.44 -8.60
CA ARG A 122 -17.52 2.02 -9.74
C ARG A 122 -16.70 1.15 -10.66
N CYS A 123 -17.33 0.11 -11.17
CA CYS A 123 -16.77 -0.74 -12.21
C CYS A 123 -17.42 -0.42 -13.55
N PHE A 124 -16.61 -0.37 -14.61
CA PHE A 124 -17.08 -0.22 -15.97
C PHE A 124 -16.51 -1.31 -16.86
N ARG A 125 -17.34 -1.92 -17.69
CA ARG A 125 -16.88 -2.80 -18.78
C ARG A 125 -16.53 -1.95 -19.99
N LEU A 126 -15.36 -2.21 -20.58
CA LEU A 126 -14.87 -1.50 -21.76
C LEU A 126 -15.11 -2.38 -23.00
N ALA A 127 -15.66 -1.77 -24.05
CA ALA A 127 -15.75 -2.40 -25.37
C ALA A 127 -14.35 -2.43 -26.02
N SER A 128 -13.52 -3.40 -25.64
CA SER A 128 -12.18 -3.61 -26.21
C SER A 128 -11.90 -5.08 -26.48
N ALA A 129 -11.00 -5.33 -27.43
CA ALA A 129 -10.39 -6.64 -27.67
C ALA A 129 -8.87 -6.50 -27.39
N PRO A 130 -8.32 -7.11 -26.32
CA PRO A 130 -8.97 -8.02 -25.37
C PRO A 130 -9.97 -7.35 -24.40
N PRO A 131 -10.85 -8.12 -23.72
CA PRO A 131 -11.81 -7.59 -22.77
C PRO A 131 -11.11 -6.85 -21.63
N ALA A 132 -11.64 -5.69 -21.27
CA ALA A 132 -11.07 -4.87 -20.20
C ALA A 132 -12.14 -4.24 -19.31
N PHE A 133 -11.73 -3.96 -18.07
CA PHE A 133 -12.55 -3.28 -17.07
C PHE A 133 -11.83 -2.01 -16.61
N GLU A 134 -12.58 -0.97 -16.29
CA GLU A 134 -12.07 0.20 -15.59
C GLU A 134 -12.71 0.27 -14.20
N VAL A 135 -11.87 0.34 -13.18
CA VAL A 135 -12.28 0.54 -11.80
C VAL A 135 -11.95 1.98 -11.42
N VAL A 136 -12.96 2.71 -10.95
CA VAL A 136 -12.85 4.11 -10.50
C VAL A 136 -13.23 4.20 -9.04
N VAL A 137 -12.26 4.44 -8.17
CA VAL A 137 -12.47 4.66 -6.74
C VAL A 137 -12.97 6.07 -6.52
N ARG A 138 -14.19 6.21 -5.99
CA ARG A 138 -14.84 7.49 -5.70
C ARG A 138 -14.49 8.00 -4.31
N ARG A 139 -14.28 7.10 -3.36
CA ARG A 139 -13.93 7.41 -1.97
C ARG A 139 -12.97 6.34 -1.46
N ASN A 140 -11.81 6.76 -0.96
CA ASN A 140 -10.76 5.87 -0.47
C ASN A 140 -10.33 6.31 0.95
N PRO A 141 -11.14 6.02 1.98
CA PRO A 141 -10.88 6.50 3.33
C PRO A 141 -9.55 5.93 3.84
N GLY A 142 -8.61 6.81 4.19
CA GLY A 142 -7.28 6.38 4.66
C GLY A 142 -6.42 5.72 3.58
N SER A 143 -6.73 5.90 2.30
CA SER A 143 -5.97 5.34 1.17
C SER A 143 -5.81 3.81 1.23
N ILE A 144 -6.82 3.11 1.77
CA ILE A 144 -6.80 1.65 1.98
C ILE A 144 -6.76 0.87 0.66
N ALA A 145 -7.43 1.36 -0.39
CA ALA A 145 -7.40 0.75 -1.71
C ALA A 145 -6.13 1.20 -2.47
N ALA A 146 -5.33 0.23 -2.92
CA ALA A 146 -4.08 0.46 -3.64
C ALA A 146 -4.11 -0.10 -5.08
N ALA A 147 -4.97 -1.09 -5.34
CA ALA A 147 -5.08 -1.74 -6.64
C ALA A 147 -6.55 -2.01 -7.00
N ALA A 148 -6.81 -2.33 -8.26
CA ALA A 148 -7.99 -3.03 -8.72
C ALA A 148 -7.61 -4.46 -9.08
N ARG A 149 -8.57 -5.38 -8.95
CA ARG A 149 -8.39 -6.81 -9.23
C ARG A 149 -9.62 -7.36 -9.93
N ALA A 150 -9.41 -8.25 -10.89
CA ALA A 150 -10.45 -9.07 -11.51
C ALA A 150 -10.05 -10.54 -11.44
N ASP A 151 -10.97 -11.39 -10.99
CA ASP A 151 -10.78 -12.83 -10.86
C ASP A 151 -11.62 -13.55 -11.93
N ALA A 152 -10.98 -14.42 -12.71
CA ALA A 152 -11.54 -15.16 -13.85
C ALA A 152 -11.17 -16.65 -13.78
N GLY A 153 -11.60 -17.32 -12.71
CA GLY A 153 -11.23 -18.72 -12.47
C GLY A 153 -9.77 -18.83 -12.05
N ALA A 154 -8.95 -19.51 -12.86
CA ALA A 154 -7.50 -19.61 -12.63
C ALA A 154 -6.75 -18.33 -13.03
N ASP A 155 -7.35 -17.50 -13.88
CA ASP A 155 -6.75 -16.25 -14.33
C ASP A 155 -7.09 -15.11 -13.37
N ARG A 156 -6.11 -14.24 -13.13
CA ARG A 156 -6.27 -13.02 -12.34
C ARG A 156 -5.59 -11.85 -13.02
N ALA A 157 -6.29 -10.73 -13.07
CA ALA A 157 -5.72 -9.45 -13.46
C ALA A 157 -5.64 -8.51 -12.25
N VAL A 158 -4.49 -7.87 -12.05
CA VAL A 158 -4.28 -6.85 -11.02
C VAL A 158 -3.66 -5.62 -11.66
N SER A 159 -4.17 -4.43 -11.33
CA SER A 159 -3.60 -3.16 -11.76
C SER A 159 -3.59 -2.18 -10.60
N ARG A 160 -2.44 -1.54 -10.37
CA ARG A 160 -2.32 -0.47 -9.37
C ARG A 160 -3.24 0.70 -9.71
N LEU A 161 -3.80 1.34 -8.69
CA LEU A 161 -4.59 2.57 -8.82
C LEU A 161 -3.66 3.77 -9.08
N VAL A 162 -3.96 4.54 -10.12
CA VAL A 162 -3.31 5.81 -10.46
C VAL A 162 -4.39 6.88 -10.51
N GLY A 163 -4.31 7.89 -9.64
CA GLY A 163 -5.34 8.93 -9.53
C GLY A 163 -6.73 8.38 -9.20
N GLY A 164 -6.81 7.28 -8.43
CA GLY A 164 -8.06 6.60 -8.08
C GLY A 164 -8.66 5.76 -9.21
N ARG A 165 -7.92 5.48 -10.28
CA ARG A 165 -8.38 4.66 -11.40
C ARG A 165 -7.41 3.52 -11.71
N ALA A 166 -7.94 2.40 -12.18
CA ALA A 166 -7.14 1.31 -12.71
C ALA A 166 -7.86 0.67 -13.90
N ARG A 167 -7.08 0.20 -14.88
CA ARG A 167 -7.58 -0.56 -16.03
C ARG A 167 -7.08 -1.99 -15.92
N LEU A 168 -8.01 -2.93 -15.94
CA LEU A 168 -7.76 -4.36 -15.88
C LEU A 168 -7.92 -4.92 -17.28
N ALA A 169 -6.82 -5.34 -17.90
CA ALA A 169 -6.85 -6.11 -19.15
C ALA A 169 -6.86 -7.60 -18.80
N LEU A 170 -7.75 -8.36 -19.44
CA LEU A 170 -7.89 -9.79 -19.22
C LEU A 170 -7.46 -10.55 -20.48
N PRO A 171 -6.98 -11.80 -20.34
CA PRO A 171 -6.77 -12.66 -21.50
C PRO A 171 -8.05 -12.80 -22.35
N PRO A 172 -7.96 -12.96 -23.69
CA PRO A 172 -9.13 -13.05 -24.56
C PRO A 172 -10.15 -14.13 -24.18
N ALA A 173 -9.69 -15.23 -23.60
CA ALA A 173 -10.54 -16.35 -23.16
C ALA A 173 -11.08 -16.19 -21.72
N ALA A 174 -10.51 -15.27 -20.93
CA ALA A 174 -10.84 -15.11 -19.52
C ALA A 174 -12.20 -14.43 -19.36
N ARG A 175 -13.07 -15.05 -18.54
CA ARG A 175 -14.37 -14.49 -18.16
C ARG A 175 -14.36 -14.20 -16.67
N PRO A 176 -14.16 -12.94 -16.27
CA PRO A 176 -14.11 -12.61 -14.85
C PRO A 176 -15.49 -12.80 -14.25
N SER A 177 -15.53 -13.39 -13.06
CA SER A 177 -16.75 -13.48 -12.26
C SER A 177 -16.85 -12.29 -11.30
N VAL A 178 -15.71 -11.76 -10.85
CA VAL A 178 -15.61 -10.72 -9.83
C VAL A 178 -14.63 -9.63 -10.25
N VAL A 179 -15.01 -8.37 -10.02
CA VAL A 179 -14.15 -7.20 -10.19
C VAL A 179 -14.24 -6.34 -8.94
N GLY A 180 -13.10 -5.87 -8.43
CA GLY A 180 -13.07 -5.13 -7.18
C GLY A 180 -11.85 -4.25 -6.99
N VAL A 181 -11.80 -3.65 -5.81
CA VAL A 181 -10.68 -2.88 -5.29
C VAL A 181 -9.95 -3.71 -4.25
N ALA A 182 -8.63 -3.65 -4.27
CA ALA A 182 -7.75 -4.40 -3.39
C ALA A 182 -6.79 -3.47 -2.64
N ASP A 183 -6.30 -3.94 -1.49
CA ASP A 183 -5.26 -3.27 -0.72
C ASP A 183 -3.87 -3.42 -1.37
N ALA A 184 -2.82 -3.00 -0.64
CA ALA A 184 -1.44 -3.07 -1.13
C ALA A 184 -0.90 -4.51 -1.25
N HIS A 185 -1.53 -5.47 -0.57
CA HIS A 185 -1.16 -6.89 -0.56
C HIS A 185 -2.00 -7.72 -1.54
N GLY A 186 -2.99 -7.12 -2.20
CA GLY A 186 -3.86 -7.82 -3.15
C GLY A 186 -5.11 -8.46 -2.51
N ASN A 187 -5.38 -8.16 -1.23
CA ASN A 187 -6.63 -8.56 -0.58
C ASN A 187 -7.78 -7.74 -1.16
N LEU A 188 -8.84 -8.42 -1.61
CA LEU A 188 -10.03 -7.71 -2.06
C LEU A 188 -10.68 -7.03 -0.85
N LEU A 189 -10.88 -5.72 -0.94
CA LEU A 189 -11.57 -4.92 0.06
C LEU A 189 -13.06 -4.86 -0.25
N ALA A 190 -13.42 -4.62 -1.51
CA ALA A 190 -14.79 -4.61 -1.97
C ALA A 190 -14.85 -5.09 -3.41
N ALA A 191 -15.90 -5.80 -3.76
CA ALA A 191 -16.06 -6.38 -5.09
C ALA A 191 -17.51 -6.37 -5.55
N VAL A 192 -17.70 -6.39 -6.86
CA VAL A 192 -18.98 -6.53 -7.54
C VAL A 192 -18.88 -7.68 -8.54
N SER A 193 -20.01 -8.25 -8.95
CA SER A 193 -20.00 -9.17 -10.06
C SER A 193 -19.51 -8.45 -11.31
N ALA A 194 -18.71 -9.13 -12.14
CA ALA A 194 -18.31 -8.58 -13.43
C ALA A 194 -19.52 -8.32 -14.36
N PHE A 195 -20.64 -8.99 -14.09
CA PHE A 195 -21.92 -8.77 -14.77
C PHE A 195 -22.61 -7.46 -14.35
N ASP A 196 -22.38 -7.00 -13.12
CA ASP A 196 -22.93 -5.75 -12.57
C ASP A 196 -22.12 -4.51 -12.96
N CYS A 197 -20.96 -4.70 -13.59
CA CYS A 197 -20.17 -3.60 -14.13
C CYS A 197 -20.94 -2.91 -15.27
N ALA A 198 -21.12 -1.59 -15.16
CA ALA A 198 -21.82 -0.82 -16.17
C ALA A 198 -21.03 -0.82 -17.50
N ASP A 199 -21.69 -0.99 -18.63
CA ASP A 199 -21.03 -0.82 -19.92
C ASP A 199 -20.69 0.67 -20.11
N ARG A 200 -19.43 0.95 -20.45
CA ARG A 200 -19.04 2.30 -20.87
C ARG A 200 -19.22 2.43 -22.37
N THR A 201 -20.47 2.59 -22.79
CA THR A 201 -20.84 2.86 -24.18
C THR A 201 -20.56 4.33 -24.51
N GLY A 202 -19.39 4.63 -25.04
CA GLY A 202 -19.06 5.96 -25.55
C GLY A 202 -17.80 6.56 -24.95
N GLY A 203 -16.75 6.63 -25.77
CA GLY A 203 -15.52 7.37 -25.46
C GLY A 203 -14.22 6.73 -25.93
N ALA A 204 -14.24 5.48 -26.40
CA ALA A 204 -13.03 4.70 -26.69
C ALA A 204 -12.76 4.41 -28.19
N ALA A 205 -13.45 5.08 -29.13
CA ALA A 205 -13.16 4.95 -30.56
C ALA A 205 -12.29 6.10 -31.15
N ALA A 206 -11.98 7.15 -30.39
CA ALA A 206 -11.26 8.33 -30.90
C ALA A 206 -9.87 8.59 -30.28
N ALA A 207 -9.35 7.69 -29.46
CA ALA A 207 -8.08 7.90 -28.76
C ALA A 207 -7.09 6.72 -28.89
N VAL A 208 -7.16 5.97 -30.00
CA VAL A 208 -6.18 4.91 -30.29
C VAL A 208 -4.98 5.43 -31.11
N ASP A 209 -5.01 6.65 -31.68
CA ASP A 209 -3.90 7.14 -32.53
C ASP A 209 -3.30 8.52 -32.19
N ARG A 210 -3.52 9.00 -30.97
CA ARG A 210 -2.52 9.89 -30.36
C ARG A 210 -2.09 9.25 -29.07
N ALA A 211 -0.87 8.72 -29.06
CA ALA A 211 -0.08 8.71 -27.83
C ALA A 211 -0.32 10.07 -27.17
N PRO A 212 -0.99 10.14 -25.99
CA PRO A 212 -1.15 11.41 -25.32
C PRO A 212 0.27 11.95 -25.21
N ALA A 213 0.53 13.12 -25.79
CA ALA A 213 1.77 13.83 -25.58
C ALA A 213 1.93 13.83 -24.07
N SER A 214 2.88 13.01 -23.58
CA SER A 214 3.01 12.76 -22.15
C SER A 214 3.06 14.16 -21.55
N PRO A 215 2.11 14.56 -20.69
CA PRO A 215 2.17 15.88 -20.09
C PRO A 215 3.58 15.95 -19.55
N ARG A 216 4.41 16.86 -20.10
CA ARG A 216 5.84 16.93 -19.78
C ARG A 216 5.88 16.93 -18.27
N ALA A 217 6.20 15.78 -17.68
CA ALA A 217 6.09 15.61 -16.26
C ALA A 217 7.11 16.60 -15.75
N ARG A 218 6.64 17.73 -15.20
CA ARG A 218 7.52 18.71 -14.58
C ARG A 218 8.28 17.89 -13.57
N ARG A 219 9.54 17.57 -13.87
CA ARG A 219 10.38 16.77 -12.99
C ARG A 219 10.37 17.53 -11.69
N SER A 220 9.75 16.92 -10.69
CA SER A 220 9.69 17.50 -9.36
C SER A 220 11.12 17.74 -8.92
N VAL A 221 11.42 18.92 -8.39
CA VAL A 221 12.77 19.28 -7.93
C VAL A 221 13.30 18.22 -6.94
N TRP A 222 12.40 17.58 -6.19
CA TRP A 222 12.68 16.50 -5.25
C TRP A 222 13.16 15.17 -5.87
N SER A 223 13.02 15.00 -7.19
CA SER A 223 13.49 13.80 -7.91
C SER A 223 14.93 13.93 -8.41
N HIS A 224 15.55 15.11 -8.31
CA HIS A 224 16.96 15.27 -8.64
C HIS A 224 17.84 14.70 -7.52
N TRP A 225 18.75 13.78 -7.86
CA TRP A 225 19.72 13.21 -6.94
C TRP A 225 20.54 14.29 -6.20
N GLY A 226 20.82 15.42 -6.87
CA GLY A 226 21.60 16.53 -6.30
C GLY A 226 20.96 17.18 -5.07
N VAL A 227 19.62 17.19 -4.96
CA VAL A 227 18.92 17.73 -3.77
C VAL A 227 19.23 16.86 -2.55
N TRP A 228 19.17 15.55 -2.72
CA TRP A 228 19.45 14.59 -1.64
C TRP A 228 20.95 14.49 -1.33
N GLY A 229 21.81 14.62 -2.35
CA GLY A 229 23.26 14.73 -2.17
C GLY A 229 23.63 15.98 -1.35
N GLY A 230 23.04 17.13 -1.67
CA GLY A 230 23.23 18.36 -0.91
C GLY A 230 22.74 18.24 0.54
N ALA A 231 21.56 17.65 0.76
CA ALA A 231 21.04 17.40 2.10
C ALA A 231 21.96 16.48 2.93
N ALA A 232 22.50 15.42 2.32
CA ALA A 232 23.45 14.52 2.99
C ALA A 232 24.71 15.25 3.46
N VAL A 233 25.30 16.10 2.61
CA VAL A 233 26.47 16.91 2.95
C VAL A 233 26.15 17.90 4.09
N ALA A 234 25.01 18.58 4.03
CA ALA A 234 24.59 19.51 5.08
C ALA A 234 24.43 18.80 6.43
N CYS A 235 23.72 17.67 6.47
CA CYS A 235 23.55 16.88 7.69
C CYS A 235 24.87 16.34 8.24
N ALA A 236 25.78 15.87 7.37
CA ALA A 236 27.09 15.39 7.78
C ALA A 236 27.95 16.51 8.38
N ALA A 237 27.92 17.71 7.79
CA ALA A 237 28.63 18.88 8.32
C ALA A 237 28.10 19.29 9.70
N THR A 238 26.77 19.30 9.88
CA THR A 238 26.14 19.56 11.19
C THR A 238 26.53 18.50 12.23
N GLY A 239 26.48 17.21 11.85
CA GLY A 239 26.91 16.11 12.73
C GLY A 239 28.38 16.21 13.16
N ALA A 240 29.27 16.53 12.22
CA ALA A 240 30.69 16.73 12.49
C ALA A 240 30.94 17.92 13.43
N TYR A 241 30.26 19.06 13.22
CA TYR A 241 30.36 20.23 14.09
C TYR A 241 30.01 19.90 15.54
N PHE A 242 28.85 19.26 15.77
CA PHE A 242 28.43 18.88 17.12
C PHE A 242 29.30 17.77 17.71
N GLY A 243 29.85 16.87 16.88
CA GLY A 243 30.80 15.85 17.34
C GLY A 243 32.11 16.44 17.88
N VAL A 244 32.66 17.47 17.22
CA VAL A 244 33.85 18.19 17.71
C VAL A 244 33.52 18.94 19.00
N ARG A 245 32.36 19.60 19.06
CA ARG A 245 31.92 20.34 20.26
C ARG A 245 31.72 19.42 21.46
N ALA A 246 31.11 18.25 21.27
CA ALA A 246 30.95 17.27 22.33
C ALA A 246 32.30 16.77 22.88
N ARG A 247 33.34 16.64 22.04
CA ARG A 247 34.69 16.27 22.51
C ARG A 247 35.33 17.39 23.32
N ALA A 248 35.14 18.64 22.94
CA ALA A 248 35.63 19.79 23.70
C ALA A 248 34.96 19.85 25.09
N ASP A 249 33.63 19.68 25.14
CA ASP A 249 32.87 19.65 26.40
C ASP A 249 33.32 18.50 27.33
N VAL A 250 33.63 17.32 26.77
CA VAL A 250 34.15 16.18 27.55
C VAL A 250 35.57 16.40 28.06
N ALA A 251 36.41 17.11 27.29
CA ALA A 251 37.75 17.47 27.73
C ALA A 251 37.69 18.48 28.89
N GLU A 252 36.84 19.50 28.78
CA GLU A 252 36.57 20.49 29.84
C GLU A 252 36.03 19.80 31.11
N LEU A 253 35.09 18.86 30.96
CA LEU A 253 34.56 18.08 32.07
C LEU A 253 35.65 17.27 32.78
N ARG A 254 36.60 16.68 32.03
CA ARG A 254 37.73 15.93 32.59
C ARG A 254 38.68 16.85 33.36
N ASP A 255 38.92 18.07 32.87
CA ASP A 255 39.77 19.06 33.55
C ASP A 255 39.11 19.55 34.85
N VAL A 256 37.79 19.78 34.85
CA VAL A 256 37.03 20.13 36.06
C VAL A 256 37.04 19.01 37.09
N TYR A 257 36.87 17.74 36.68
CA TYR A 257 36.98 16.60 37.58
C TYR A 257 38.40 16.41 38.13
N ALA A 258 39.44 16.78 37.38
CA ALA A 258 40.81 16.74 37.88
C ALA A 258 41.09 17.83 38.93
N ALA A 259 40.32 18.94 38.93
CA ALA A 259 40.39 20.04 39.89
C ALA A 259 39.33 19.95 41.02
N SER A 260 38.92 18.71 41.37
CA SER A 260 37.78 18.33 42.22
C SER A 260 37.70 18.98 43.61
N ASP A 261 38.76 19.58 44.14
CA ASP A 261 38.75 20.11 45.51
C ASP A 261 38.04 21.48 45.62
N GLN A 262 37.63 22.10 44.51
CA GLN A 262 37.15 23.50 44.48
C GLN A 262 35.82 23.76 43.74
N HIS A 263 35.11 22.75 43.21
CA HIS A 263 33.92 22.99 42.37
C HIS A 263 32.62 22.45 42.96
N GLU A 264 31.54 23.24 42.91
CA GLU A 264 30.19 22.84 43.32
C GLU A 264 29.57 21.83 42.32
N ALA A 265 28.89 20.82 42.85
CA ALA A 265 28.27 19.74 42.06
C ALA A 265 27.24 20.22 41.01
N ALA A 266 26.71 21.44 41.15
CA ALA A 266 25.76 22.03 40.21
C ALA A 266 26.39 22.34 38.83
N ASP A 267 27.66 22.77 38.81
CA ASP A 267 28.35 23.14 37.57
C ASP A 267 28.70 21.91 36.72
N ALA A 268 29.04 20.79 37.37
CA ALA A 268 29.31 19.52 36.70
C ALA A 268 28.06 18.98 35.98
N LEU A 269 26.88 19.08 36.60
CA LEU A 269 25.60 18.64 36.01
C LEU A 269 25.19 19.49 34.79
N ALA A 270 25.38 20.82 34.87
CA ALA A 270 25.08 21.71 33.75
C ALA A 270 26.00 21.48 32.54
N LEU A 271 27.24 21.02 32.78
CA LEU A 271 28.18 20.65 31.72
C LEU A 271 27.81 19.28 31.11
N GLU A 272 27.43 18.29 31.92
CA GLU A 272 26.99 16.97 31.44
C GLU A 272 25.75 17.07 30.53
N ASP A 273 24.75 17.86 30.92
CA ASP A 273 23.52 18.06 30.13
C ASP A 273 23.77 18.72 28.77
N ARG A 274 24.81 19.58 28.66
CA ARG A 274 25.22 20.16 27.38
C ARG A 274 25.91 19.12 26.50
N ALA A 275 26.83 18.33 27.05
CA ALA A 275 27.53 17.28 26.33
C ALA A 275 26.56 16.20 25.79
N ARG A 276 25.58 15.76 26.60
CA ARG A 276 24.55 14.78 26.18
C ARG A 276 23.70 15.31 25.03
N ARG A 277 23.29 16.59 25.08
CA ARG A 277 22.51 17.22 24.00
C ARG A 277 23.32 17.31 22.69
N HIS A 278 24.59 17.70 22.75
CA HIS A 278 25.45 17.75 21.57
C HIS A 278 25.70 16.35 20.97
N ALA A 279 25.89 15.32 21.79
CA ALA A 279 26.05 13.95 21.33
C ALA A 279 24.79 13.41 20.63
N LEU A 280 23.60 13.70 21.17
CA LEU A 280 22.34 13.31 20.55
C LEU A 280 22.14 13.99 19.19
N LEU A 281 22.41 15.30 19.10
CA LEU A 281 22.33 16.04 17.84
C LEU A 281 23.33 15.52 16.79
N ALA A 282 24.53 15.13 17.21
CA ALA A 282 25.51 14.52 16.32
C ALA A 282 25.00 13.19 15.73
N ASN A 283 24.47 12.30 16.58
CA ASN A 283 23.94 11.00 16.13
C ASN A 283 22.76 11.14 15.16
N VAL A 284 21.83 12.06 15.46
CA VAL A 284 20.70 12.36 14.56
C VAL A 284 21.20 12.90 13.22
N GLY A 285 22.19 13.80 13.25
CA GLY A 285 22.81 14.36 12.04
C GLY A 285 23.44 13.29 11.15
N PHE A 286 24.23 12.38 11.72
CA PHE A 286 24.84 11.28 10.96
C PHE A 286 23.81 10.27 10.44
N GLY A 287 22.77 9.95 11.23
CA GLY A 287 21.68 9.09 10.79
C GLY A 287 20.93 9.66 9.59
N ALA A 288 20.57 10.96 9.64
CA ALA A 288 19.92 11.65 8.54
C ALA A 288 20.82 11.74 7.28
N ALA A 289 22.11 11.99 7.47
CA ALA A 289 23.08 12.03 6.37
C ALA A 289 23.18 10.68 5.64
N GLY A 290 23.24 9.57 6.39
CA GLY A 290 23.28 8.22 5.81
C GLY A 290 22.04 7.90 4.99
N ALA A 291 20.85 8.21 5.52
CA ALA A 291 19.59 7.99 4.81
C ALA A 291 19.50 8.82 3.51
N ALA A 292 19.87 10.11 3.58
CA ALA A 292 19.88 10.99 2.40
C ALA A 292 20.89 10.54 1.34
N ALA A 293 22.07 10.08 1.75
CA ALA A 293 23.09 9.54 0.83
C ALA A 293 22.59 8.29 0.08
N LEU A 294 21.91 7.37 0.77
CA LEU A 294 21.31 6.19 0.13
C LEU A 294 20.27 6.58 -0.93
N VAL A 295 19.38 7.53 -0.62
CA VAL A 295 18.40 8.04 -1.58
C VAL A 295 19.10 8.69 -2.78
N ALA A 296 20.15 9.48 -2.54
CA ALA A 296 20.93 10.11 -3.61
C ALA A 296 21.57 9.07 -4.54
N VAL A 297 22.16 8.00 -4.00
CA VAL A 297 22.77 6.92 -4.80
C VAL A 297 21.70 6.18 -5.63
N VAL A 298 20.55 5.85 -5.03
CA VAL A 298 19.46 5.18 -5.75
C VAL A 298 18.95 6.04 -6.91
N LEU A 299 18.78 7.35 -6.68
CA LEU A 299 18.35 8.28 -7.72
C LEU A 299 19.43 8.47 -8.79
N TRP A 300 20.70 8.52 -8.39
CA TRP A 300 21.82 8.61 -9.33
C TRP A 300 21.87 7.39 -10.25
N VAL A 301 21.85 6.17 -9.72
CA VAL A 301 21.83 4.92 -10.52
C VAL A 301 20.62 4.89 -11.47
N ARG A 302 19.47 5.41 -11.03
CA ARG A 302 18.26 5.48 -11.86
C ARG A 302 18.37 6.52 -12.98
N ASP A 303 19.02 7.65 -12.72
CA ASP A 303 19.20 8.74 -13.69
C ASP A 303 20.37 8.49 -14.67
N ASP A 304 21.38 7.72 -14.25
CA ASP A 304 22.58 7.33 -15.02
C ASP A 304 22.41 6.03 -15.81
N ALA A 305 21.21 5.40 -15.77
CA ALA A 305 20.87 4.36 -16.73
C ALA A 305 21.13 4.92 -18.15
N PRO A 306 22.01 4.30 -18.95
CA PRO A 306 22.62 4.94 -20.11
C PRO A 306 21.54 5.48 -21.04
N ARG A 307 21.62 6.78 -21.34
CA ARG A 307 20.80 7.47 -22.34
C ARG A 307 21.16 7.04 -23.77
N HIS A 308 21.60 5.80 -23.98
CA HIS A 308 21.79 5.19 -25.28
C HIS A 308 20.52 4.46 -25.69
N ALA A 309 19.50 5.26 -25.95
CA ALA A 309 18.45 4.93 -26.89
C ALA A 309 17.87 6.26 -27.37
N GLU A 310 18.62 6.97 -28.22
CA GLU A 310 17.96 7.68 -29.31
C GLU A 310 17.17 6.62 -30.07
N ARG A 311 15.88 6.51 -29.71
CA ARG A 311 14.98 5.52 -30.27
C ARG A 311 14.71 5.93 -31.71
N ALA A 312 15.47 5.38 -32.65
CA ALA A 312 15.00 5.22 -34.01
C ALA A 312 13.67 4.46 -33.93
N ALA A 313 12.56 5.15 -34.18
CA ALA A 313 11.25 4.53 -34.19
C ALA A 313 11.08 3.85 -35.55
N VAL A 314 11.10 2.52 -35.55
CA VAL A 314 10.86 1.71 -36.75
C VAL A 314 9.41 1.25 -36.69
N ALA A 315 8.55 1.78 -37.56
CA ALA A 315 7.15 1.42 -37.65
C ALA A 315 6.84 0.75 -38.99
N PRO A 316 6.22 -0.45 -39.02
CA PRO A 316 5.72 -1.03 -40.25
C PRO A 316 4.53 -0.22 -40.74
N VAL A 317 4.53 0.16 -42.02
CA VAL A 317 3.44 0.87 -42.67
C VAL A 317 2.82 -0.06 -43.69
N VAL A 318 1.53 -0.37 -43.51
CA VAL A 318 0.74 -1.19 -44.44
C VAL A 318 -0.38 -0.33 -45.00
N GLY A 319 -0.39 -0.16 -46.33
CA GLY A 319 -1.44 0.53 -47.08
C GLY A 319 -2.05 -0.39 -48.13
N ALA A 320 -3.14 0.06 -48.76
CA ALA A 320 -3.90 -0.68 -49.77
C ALA A 320 -3.07 -0.97 -51.05
N GLY A 321 -2.16 -1.93 -50.97
CA GLY A 321 -1.24 -2.35 -52.04
C GLY A 321 0.25 -2.16 -51.76
N ARG A 322 0.68 -1.79 -50.55
CA ARG A 322 2.11 -1.63 -50.20
C ARG A 322 2.39 -1.94 -48.73
N ALA A 323 3.49 -2.64 -48.47
CA ALA A 323 4.06 -2.83 -47.15
C ALA A 323 5.49 -2.26 -47.15
N GLY A 324 5.83 -1.50 -46.11
CA GLY A 324 7.15 -0.88 -45.96
C GLY A 324 7.49 -0.61 -44.50
N ILE A 325 8.68 -0.05 -44.28
CA ILE A 325 9.20 0.30 -42.95
C ILE A 325 9.50 1.79 -42.94
N ALA A 326 8.91 2.53 -42.01
CA ALA A 326 9.25 3.92 -41.73
C ALA A 326 10.23 3.98 -40.57
N VAL A 327 11.35 4.68 -40.75
CA VAL A 327 12.33 4.94 -39.69
C VAL A 327 12.33 6.44 -39.41
N ALA A 328 11.93 6.83 -38.20
CA ALA A 328 12.05 8.21 -37.74
C ALA A 328 13.31 8.34 -36.89
N ILE A 329 14.27 9.13 -37.37
CA ILE A 329 15.47 9.51 -36.64
C ILE A 329 15.30 10.99 -36.26
N PRO A 330 15.23 11.35 -34.98
CA PRO A 330 15.25 12.75 -34.57
C PRO A 330 16.65 13.32 -34.83
N PHE A 331 16.73 14.44 -35.54
CA PHE A 331 17.93 15.29 -35.65
C PHE A 331 17.83 16.44 -34.66
#